data_AF-A0A2W5IAV8-F1
#
_entry.id   AF-A0A2W5IAV8-F1
#
_cell.length_a   1.000
_cell.length_b   1.000
_cell.length_c   1.000
_cell.angle_alpha   90.00
_cell.angle_beta   90.00
_cell.angle_gamma   90.00
#
_symmetry.space_group_name_H-M   'P 1'
#
loop_
_entity.id
_entity.type
_entity.pdbx_description
1 polymer ?
#
loop_
_entity_poly.entity_id
_entity_poly.type
_entity_poly.pdbx_seq_one_letter_code
_entity_poly.pdbx_strand_id
1 'polypeptide(L)'
;MSLTHVSANIPAISAFGKALGATGAELAAEKGLLEATSSAIILPSLGVIATEFALAYEAAHTVHNAGFAQVVADLEDSAARSAATSAAYLATEKAHRDTIAKEGLL
;
A
#
# COMPACT_ATOMS: atom_id res chain seq x y z
N MET A 1 32.53 3.21 5.94
CA MET A 1 31.43 2.94 5.01
C MET A 1 31.25 4.16 4.12
N SER A 2 31.31 3.99 2.80
CA SER A 2 31.23 5.09 1.83
C SER A 2 29.79 5.57 1.63
N LEU A 3 29.58 6.90 1.59
CA LEU A 3 28.29 7.57 1.31
C LEU A 3 27.68 7.18 -0.06
N THR A 4 28.46 6.58 -0.95
CA THR A 4 27.98 6.07 -2.25
C THR A 4 26.96 4.94 -2.12
N HIS A 5 26.93 4.20 -1.01
CA HIS A 5 26.06 3.01 -0.90
C HIS A 5 24.63 3.32 -0.45
N VAL A 6 24.39 4.48 0.17
CA VAL A 6 23.09 4.81 0.78
C VAL A 6 22.30 5.80 -0.09
N SER A 7 22.98 6.72 -0.81
CA SER A 7 22.34 7.55 -1.84
C SER A 7 21.81 6.74 -3.03
N ALA A 8 22.46 5.60 -3.37
CA ALA A 8 22.03 4.71 -4.44
C ALA A 8 20.70 3.98 -4.16
N ASN A 9 20.29 3.87 -2.89
CA ASN A 9 19.09 3.13 -2.51
C ASN A 9 17.81 4.00 -2.48
N ILE A 10 17.93 5.33 -2.44
CA ILE A 10 16.76 6.23 -2.40
C ILE A 10 15.85 6.03 -3.62
N PRO A 11 16.37 5.95 -4.87
CA PRO A 11 15.52 5.71 -6.03
C PRO A 11 14.77 4.37 -5.92
N ALA A 12 15.42 3.34 -5.38
CA ALA A 12 14.80 2.03 -5.19
C ALA A 12 13.71 2.07 -4.11
N ILE A 13 13.93 2.73 -2.97
CA ILE A 13 12.92 2.91 -1.91
C ILE A 13 11.71 3.70 -2.44
N SER A 14 11.96 4.76 -3.20
CA SER A 14 10.88 5.56 -3.80
C SER A 14 10.09 4.77 -4.84
N ALA A 15 10.76 3.99 -5.69
CA ALA A 15 10.10 3.12 -6.66
C ALA A 15 9.27 2.03 -5.96
N PHE A 16 9.81 1.43 -4.90
CA PHE A 16 9.10 0.46 -4.07
C PHE A 16 7.83 1.06 -3.46
N GLY A 17 7.92 2.25 -2.84
CA GLY A 17 6.74 2.94 -2.29
C GLY A 17 5.66 3.23 -3.33
N LYS A 18 6.05 3.65 -4.55
CA LYS A 18 5.10 3.86 -5.66
C LYS A 18 4.43 2.56 -6.09
N ALA A 19 5.19 1.46 -6.18
CA ALA A 19 4.65 0.15 -6.53
C ALA A 19 3.63 -0.32 -5.48
N LEU A 20 3.93 -0.18 -4.19
CA LEU A 20 3.00 -0.51 -3.12
C LEU A 20 1.70 0.29 -3.20
N GLY A 21 1.80 1.61 -3.46
CA GLY A 21 0.61 2.46 -3.64
C GLY A 21 -0.23 2.04 -4.84
N ALA A 22 0.40 1.65 -5.96
CA ALA A 22 -0.31 1.13 -7.13
C ALA A 22 -1.01 -0.21 -6.83
N THR A 23 -0.30 -1.14 -6.18
CA THR A 23 -0.88 -2.43 -5.76
C THR A 23 -2.05 -2.23 -4.79
N GLY A 24 -1.96 -1.28 -3.85
CA GLY A 24 -3.06 -0.94 -2.94
C GLY A 24 -4.29 -0.44 -3.69
N ALA A 25 -4.10 0.41 -4.71
CA ALA A 25 -5.20 0.92 -5.54
C ALA A 25 -5.84 -0.16 -6.42
N GLU A 26 -5.03 -1.03 -7.03
CA GLU A 26 -5.51 -2.20 -7.80
C GLU A 26 -6.35 -3.12 -6.92
N LEU A 27 -5.84 -3.43 -5.73
CA LEU A 27 -6.54 -4.25 -4.76
C LEU A 27 -7.87 -3.56 -4.38
N ALA A 28 -7.87 -2.29 -3.99
CA ALA A 28 -9.11 -1.56 -3.70
C ALA A 28 -10.17 -1.63 -4.82
N ALA A 29 -9.74 -1.60 -6.09
CA ALA A 29 -10.63 -1.75 -7.24
C ALA A 29 -11.21 -3.18 -7.36
N GLU A 30 -10.39 -4.21 -7.15
CA GLU A 30 -10.85 -5.62 -7.15
C GLU A 30 -11.91 -5.87 -6.06
N LYS A 31 -11.74 -5.31 -4.86
CA LYS A 31 -12.79 -5.36 -3.84
C LYS A 31 -14.08 -4.71 -4.33
N GLY A 32 -13.99 -3.55 -4.99
CA GLY A 32 -15.18 -2.89 -5.54
C GLY A 32 -15.95 -3.79 -6.52
N LEU A 33 -15.22 -4.54 -7.37
CA LEU A 33 -15.82 -5.51 -8.28
C LEU A 33 -16.45 -6.70 -7.55
N LEU A 34 -15.78 -7.20 -6.50
CA LEU A 34 -16.33 -8.28 -5.68
C LEU A 34 -17.62 -7.84 -4.97
N GLU A 35 -17.64 -6.65 -4.37
CA GLU A 35 -18.83 -6.09 -3.71
C GLU A 35 -20.01 -5.97 -4.69
N ALA A 36 -19.75 -5.43 -5.88
CA ALA A 36 -20.77 -5.31 -6.93
C ALA A 36 -21.29 -6.69 -7.37
N THR A 37 -20.40 -7.67 -7.56
CA THR A 37 -20.75 -9.04 -7.96
C THR A 37 -21.51 -9.77 -6.86
N SER A 38 -21.10 -9.61 -5.61
CA SER A 38 -21.76 -10.14 -4.42
C SER A 38 -23.22 -9.68 -4.35
N SER A 39 -23.43 -8.37 -4.46
CA SER A 39 -24.76 -7.77 -4.36
C SER A 39 -25.66 -8.11 -5.55
N ALA A 40 -25.12 -8.07 -6.77
CA ALA A 40 -25.93 -8.21 -7.98
C ALA A 40 -26.22 -9.67 -8.37
N ILE A 41 -25.32 -10.61 -8.04
CA ILE A 41 -25.37 -11.97 -8.58
C ILE A 41 -25.34 -13.01 -7.46
N ILE A 42 -24.32 -12.99 -6.61
CA ILE A 42 -24.07 -14.11 -5.68
C ILE A 42 -25.16 -14.20 -4.61
N LEU A 43 -25.43 -13.11 -3.89
CA LEU A 43 -26.43 -13.08 -2.83
C LEU A 43 -27.84 -13.42 -3.32
N PRO A 44 -28.35 -12.81 -4.41
CA PRO A 44 -29.63 -13.19 -4.98
C PRO A 44 -29.68 -14.67 -5.38
N SER A 45 -28.63 -15.19 -6.02
CA SER A 45 -28.59 -16.58 -6.50
C SER A 45 -28.58 -17.57 -5.34
N LEU A 46 -27.82 -17.30 -4.27
CA LEU A 46 -27.82 -18.13 -3.06
C LEU A 46 -29.17 -18.07 -2.35
N GLY A 47 -29.79 -16.89 -2.26
CA GLY A 47 -31.10 -16.72 -1.65
C GLY A 47 -32.23 -17.48 -2.38
N VAL A 48 -32.13 -17.66 -3.70
CA VAL A 48 -33.05 -18.51 -4.47
C VAL A 48 -32.87 -20.00 -4.14
N ILE A 49 -31.65 -20.43 -3.84
CA ILE A 49 -31.34 -21.83 -3.50
C ILE A 49 -31.77 -22.14 -2.07
N ALA A 50 -31.24 -21.40 -1.10
CA ALA A 50 -31.53 -21.55 0.32
C ALA A 50 -31.03 -20.33 1.10
N THR A 51 -31.89 -19.77 1.96
CA THR A 51 -31.55 -18.58 2.77
C THR A 51 -30.31 -18.79 3.63
N GLU A 52 -30.06 -20.00 4.15
CA GLU A 52 -28.90 -20.24 5.02
C GLU A 52 -27.57 -20.09 4.27
N PHE A 53 -27.54 -20.37 2.96
CA PHE A 53 -26.34 -20.16 2.15
C PHE A 53 -26.05 -18.67 1.92
N ALA A 54 -27.08 -17.84 1.74
CA ALA A 54 -26.91 -16.40 1.66
C ALA A 54 -26.34 -15.85 2.98
N LEU A 55 -26.89 -16.28 4.12
CA LEU A 55 -26.38 -15.87 5.44
C LEU A 55 -24.93 -16.31 5.69
N ALA A 56 -24.59 -17.54 5.34
CA ALA A 56 -23.22 -18.05 5.46
C ALA A 56 -22.25 -17.26 4.55
N TYR A 57 -22.69 -16.93 3.34
CA TYR A 57 -21.91 -16.10 2.42
C TYR A 57 -21.71 -14.69 2.96
N GLU A 58 -22.74 -14.00 3.47
CA GLU A 58 -22.61 -12.65 4.04
C GLU A 58 -21.60 -12.61 5.19
N ALA A 59 -21.63 -13.62 6.07
CA ALA A 59 -20.68 -13.73 7.16
C ALA A 59 -19.24 -13.89 6.66
N ALA A 60 -19.01 -14.80 5.70
CA ALA A 60 -17.69 -15.01 5.10
C ALA A 60 -17.21 -13.78 4.32
N HIS A 61 -18.10 -13.15 3.55
CA HIS A 61 -17.83 -11.96 2.75
C HIS A 61 -17.46 -10.76 3.65
N THR A 62 -18.12 -10.60 4.79
CA THR A 62 -17.79 -9.56 5.78
C THR A 62 -16.37 -9.73 6.31
N VAL A 63 -15.99 -10.94 6.72
CA VAL A 63 -14.64 -11.24 7.22
C VAL A 63 -13.58 -11.02 6.12
N HIS A 64 -13.88 -11.49 4.90
CA HIS A 64 -13.02 -11.27 3.74
C HIS A 64 -12.79 -9.77 3.49
N ASN A 65 -13.84 -8.96 3.48
CA ASN A 65 -13.73 -7.52 3.18
C ASN A 65 -13.03 -6.74 4.28
N ALA A 66 -13.13 -7.18 5.54
CA ALA A 66 -12.35 -6.63 6.64
C ALA A 66 -10.85 -6.94 6.45
N GLY A 67 -10.48 -8.18 6.14
CA GLY A 67 -9.09 -8.55 5.86
C GLY A 67 -8.52 -7.81 4.66
N PHE A 68 -9.32 -7.66 3.61
CA PHE A 68 -8.96 -6.91 2.42
C PHE A 68 -8.68 -5.43 2.71
N ALA A 69 -9.56 -4.79 3.47
CA ALA A 69 -9.38 -3.40 3.87
C ALA A 69 -8.11 -3.20 4.69
N GLN A 70 -7.77 -4.15 5.57
CA GLN A 70 -6.52 -4.12 6.33
C GLN A 70 -5.30 -4.18 5.41
N VAL A 71 -5.27 -5.10 4.45
CA VAL A 71 -4.13 -5.23 3.51
C VAL A 71 -3.95 -3.95 2.67
N VAL A 72 -5.04 -3.36 2.18
CA VAL A 72 -4.97 -2.07 1.46
C VAL A 72 -4.38 -0.97 2.35
N ALA A 73 -4.84 -0.86 3.60
CA ALA A 73 -4.30 0.12 4.54
C ALA A 73 -2.82 -0.10 4.84
N ASP A 74 -2.38 -1.36 4.98
CA ASP A 74 -0.98 -1.70 5.23
C ASP A 74 -0.08 -1.35 4.02
N LEU A 75 -0.58 -1.52 2.80
CA LEU A 75 0.10 -1.11 1.56
C LEU A 75 0.21 0.41 1.46
N GLU A 76 -0.85 1.14 1.78
CA GLU A 76 -0.86 2.61 1.81
C GLU A 76 0.10 3.16 2.87
N ASP A 77 0.11 2.60 4.08
CA ASP A 77 1.08 2.96 5.13
C ASP A 77 2.51 2.70 4.67
N SER A 78 2.76 1.52 4.09
CA SER A 78 4.10 1.16 3.60
C SER A 78 4.57 2.08 2.46
N ALA A 79 3.66 2.52 1.59
CA ALA A 79 3.94 3.50 0.55
C ALA A 79 4.28 4.88 1.16
N ALA A 80 3.49 5.33 2.14
CA ALA A 80 3.71 6.60 2.84
C ALA A 80 5.05 6.60 3.61
N ARG A 81 5.37 5.50 4.29
CA ARG A 81 6.65 5.33 5.00
C ARG A 81 7.82 5.33 4.04
N SER A 82 7.72 4.67 2.89
CA SER A 82 8.76 4.70 1.86
C SER A 82 9.02 6.12 1.33
N ALA A 83 7.96 6.91 1.14
CA ALA A 83 8.07 8.32 0.75
C ALA A 83 8.73 9.16 1.85
N ALA A 84 8.30 8.99 3.10
CA ALA A 84 8.86 9.70 4.26
C ALA A 84 10.35 9.38 4.46
N THR A 85 10.74 8.11 4.38
CA THR A 85 12.14 7.67 4.47
C THR A 85 12.98 8.29 3.36
N SER A 86 12.47 8.29 2.12
CA SER A 86 13.18 8.90 0.98
C SER A 86 13.40 10.39 1.21
N ALA A 87 12.39 11.12 1.68
CA ALA A 87 12.47 12.55 1.95
C ALA A 87 13.44 12.88 3.10
N ALA A 88 13.35 12.15 4.22
CA ALA A 88 14.24 12.33 5.37
C ALA A 88 15.71 12.10 5.00
N TYR A 89 15.96 11.09 4.17
CA TYR A 89 17.30 10.79 3.71
C TYR A 89 17.85 11.90 2.80
N LEU A 90 17.06 12.37 1.82
CA LEU A 90 17.45 13.49 0.95
C LEU A 90 17.74 14.77 1.73
N ALA A 91 16.96 15.06 2.78
CA ALA A 91 17.20 16.19 3.67
C ALA A 91 18.52 16.05 4.44
N THR A 92 18.81 14.85 4.94
CA THR A 92 20.06 14.53 5.66
C THR A 92 21.29 14.67 4.75
N GLU A 93 21.21 14.12 3.53
CA GLU A 93 22.26 14.26 2.51
C GLU A 93 22.51 15.71 2.12
N LYS A 94 21.46 16.51 1.99
CA LYS A 94 21.60 17.95 1.73
C LYS A 94 22.32 18.63 2.89
N ALA A 95 21.89 18.41 4.13
CA ALA A 95 22.51 19.00 5.32
C ALA A 95 23.99 18.59 5.46
N HIS A 96 24.33 17.35 5.11
CA HIS A 96 25.70 16.87 5.10
C HIS A 96 26.55 17.62 4.06
N ARG A 97 26.08 17.72 2.81
CA ARG A 97 26.80 18.48 1.76
C ARG A 97 26.96 19.96 2.11
N ASP A 98 25.93 20.58 2.66
CA ASP A 98 25.97 21.98 3.09
C ASP A 98 27.02 22.19 4.20
N THR A 99 27.15 21.22 5.12
CA THR A 99 28.19 21.24 6.18
C THR A 99 29.60 21.15 5.58
N ILE A 100 29.86 20.17 4.70
CA ILE A 100 31.19 20.03 4.08
C ILE A 100 31.57 21.32 3.32
N ALA A 101 30.63 21.91 2.57
CA ALA A 101 30.87 23.14 1.84
C ALA A 101 31.21 24.32 2.77
N LYS A 102 30.54 24.41 3.93
CA LYS A 102 30.82 25.44 4.94
C LYS A 102 32.18 25.28 5.60
N GLU A 103 32.66 24.05 5.77
CA GLU A 103 33.95 23.75 6.41
C GLU A 103 35.14 23.91 5.44
N GLY A 104 34.91 24.25 4.17
CA GLY A 104 35.98 24.40 3.18
C GLY A 104 36.68 23.08 2.83
N LEU A 105 36.00 21.95 3.07
CA LEU A 105 36.49 20.60 2.83
C LEU A 105 36.11 20.06 1.45
N LEU A 106 35.67 20.94 0.54
CA LEU A 106 35.32 20.65 -0.86
C LEU A 106 36.27 21.37 -1.82
#